data_AF-A0A835MJ10-F1
#
_entry.id   AF-A0A835MJ10-F1
#
_cell.length_a   1.000
_cell.length_b   1.000
_cell.length_c   1.000
_cell.angle_alpha   90.00
_cell.angle_beta   90.00
_cell.angle_gamma   90.00
#
_symmetry.space_group_name_H-M   'P 1'
#
loop_
_entity.id
_entity.type
_entity.pdbx_description
1 polymer ?
#
loop_
_entity_poly.entity_id
_entity_poly.type
_entity_poly.pdbx_seq_one_letter_code
_entity_poly.pdbx_strand_id
1 'polypeptide(L)'
;MWDNDENLLNLDVNSAHYDSKTRSMREDPLPDPDPNQKFYGITHCRDSGQALEFKHLNNTSMLLIRDDIHFQAAPSQAELLYKNHKIKDTITEKYGNAASEEEIPRELLLGQSERQL
;
A
#
# COMPACT_ATOMS: atom_id res chain seq x y z
N MET A 1 4.36 -21.11 25.69
CA MET A 1 5.65 -20.95 24.97
C MET A 1 5.85 -19.46 24.77
N TRP A 2 5.98 -18.79 25.90
CA TRP A 2 5.58 -17.40 26.12
C TRP A 2 6.81 -16.54 26.35
N ASP A 3 6.81 -15.38 25.69
CA ASP A 3 7.37 -14.11 26.12
C ASP A 3 8.83 -14.14 26.56
N ASN A 4 9.75 -14.29 25.60
CA ASN A 4 11.04 -13.63 25.77
C ASN A 4 10.78 -12.12 25.72
N ASP A 5 11.17 -11.39 26.77
CA ASP A 5 11.12 -9.93 26.76
C ASP A 5 11.92 -9.39 25.58
N GLU A 6 11.37 -8.39 24.86
CA GLU A 6 12.01 -7.80 23.67
C GLU A 6 13.45 -7.32 23.97
N ASN A 7 13.70 -6.85 25.20
CA ASN A 7 15.02 -6.48 25.72
C ASN A 7 16.10 -7.56 25.69
N LEU A 8 15.68 -8.82 25.70
CA LEU A 8 16.60 -9.96 25.78
C LEU A 8 16.95 -10.47 24.38
N LEU A 9 16.44 -9.83 23.31
CA LEU A 9 16.72 -10.20 21.92
C LEU A 9 18.15 -9.84 21.50
N ASN A 10 18.68 -8.71 21.96
CA ASN A 10 20.07 -8.31 21.73
C ASN A 10 20.60 -7.54 22.96
N LEU A 11 21.76 -7.97 23.49
CA LEU A 11 22.41 -7.34 24.66
C LEU A 11 23.49 -6.32 24.27
N ASP A 12 23.67 -6.06 22.97
CA ASP A 12 24.54 -4.97 22.52
C ASP A 12 23.97 -3.61 22.96
N VAL A 13 24.85 -2.77 23.50
CA VAL A 13 24.53 -1.42 23.95
C VAL A 13 24.09 -0.52 22.78
N ASN A 14 24.54 -0.83 21.56
CA ASN A 14 24.14 -0.13 20.34
C ASN A 14 22.92 -0.73 19.64
N SER A 15 22.23 -1.69 20.26
CA SER A 15 21.00 -2.26 19.70
C SER A 15 19.81 -1.28 19.75
N ALA A 16 18.68 -1.68 19.18
CA ALA A 16 17.48 -0.86 19.19
C ALA A 16 17.01 -0.55 20.62
N HIS A 17 16.58 0.69 20.85
CA HIS A 17 16.19 1.17 22.17
C HIS A 17 14.83 0.59 22.61
N TYR A 18 14.78 -0.02 23.79
CA TYR A 18 13.55 -0.42 24.45
C TYR A 18 13.05 0.63 25.45
N ASP A 19 11.79 1.05 25.31
CA ASP A 19 11.12 1.86 26.31
C ASP A 19 10.46 0.97 27.37
N SER A 20 11.00 0.97 28.60
CA SER A 20 10.50 0.16 29.71
C SER A 20 9.12 0.59 30.23
N LYS A 21 8.69 1.82 29.91
CA LYS A 21 7.38 2.32 30.32
C LYS A 21 6.26 1.79 29.43
N THR A 22 6.45 1.85 28.11
CA THR A 22 5.47 1.36 27.13
C THR A 22 5.68 -0.09 26.74
N ARG A 23 6.78 -0.69 27.21
CA ARG A 23 7.20 -2.08 26.95
C ARG A 23 7.32 -2.36 25.47
N SER A 24 8.08 -1.54 24.76
CA SER A 24 8.09 -1.54 23.30
C SER A 24 9.45 -1.18 22.70
N MET A 25 9.93 -1.97 21.74
CA MET A 25 11.01 -1.60 20.80
C MET A 25 10.44 -1.03 19.50
N ARG A 26 10.97 0.12 19.04
CA ARG A 26 10.57 0.69 17.74
C ARG A 26 11.15 -0.10 16.59
N GLU A 27 12.48 -0.09 16.52
CA GLU A 27 13.26 -0.72 15.47
C GLU A 27 13.65 -2.15 15.85
N ASP A 28 14.14 -2.87 14.85
CA ASP A 28 14.68 -4.20 15.06
C ASP A 28 16.01 -4.20 15.80
N PRO A 29 16.14 -5.02 16.87
CA PRO A 29 17.40 -5.18 17.57
C PRO A 29 18.45 -5.94 16.76
N LEU A 30 18.07 -6.61 15.67
CA LEU A 30 18.92 -7.48 14.88
C LEU A 30 18.94 -6.98 13.42
N PRO A 31 20.09 -6.45 12.92
CA PRO A 31 20.19 -5.91 11.56
C PRO A 31 20.31 -6.97 10.47
N ASP A 32 20.58 -8.23 10.84
CA ASP A 32 20.63 -9.38 9.92
C ASP A 32 19.51 -10.37 10.29
N PRO A 33 18.27 -10.09 9.88
CA PRO A 33 17.12 -10.89 10.28
C PRO A 33 17.07 -12.20 9.50
N ASP A 34 17.06 -13.31 10.23
CA ASP A 34 16.71 -14.61 9.66
C ASP A 34 15.23 -14.53 9.16
N PRO A 35 14.88 -15.02 7.97
CA PRO A 35 13.50 -15.06 7.49
C PRO A 35 12.49 -15.74 8.44
N ASN A 36 12.97 -16.52 9.40
CA ASN A 36 12.16 -17.18 10.42
C ASN A 36 12.09 -16.40 11.75
N GLN A 37 12.64 -15.20 11.80
CA GLN A 37 12.72 -14.41 13.01
C GLN A 37 11.34 -13.86 13.40
N LYS A 38 11.08 -13.86 14.71
CA LYS A 38 9.72 -13.71 15.24
C LYS A 38 9.32 -12.24 15.47
N PHE A 39 10.27 -11.32 15.47
CA PHE A 39 10.05 -9.91 15.79
C PHE A 39 10.79 -9.02 14.80
N TYR A 40 10.04 -8.09 14.20
CA TYR A 40 10.49 -7.13 13.18
C TYR A 40 10.33 -5.66 13.66
N GLY A 41 10.24 -5.44 14.98
CA GLY A 41 10.00 -4.13 15.56
C GLY A 41 8.54 -3.71 15.46
N ILE A 42 8.14 -2.78 16.33
CA ILE A 42 6.75 -2.29 16.37
C ILE A 42 6.45 -1.36 15.20
N THR A 43 7.45 -0.72 14.59
CA THR A 43 7.27 0.10 13.37
C THR A 43 6.79 -0.77 12.21
N HIS A 44 7.44 -1.90 11.95
CA HIS A 44 7.04 -2.85 10.91
C HIS A 44 5.62 -3.40 11.14
N CYS A 45 5.29 -3.77 12.39
CA CYS A 45 3.95 -4.27 12.72
C CYS A 45 2.85 -3.21 12.51
N ARG A 46 3.16 -1.92 12.57
CA ARG A 46 2.18 -0.84 12.35
C ARG A 46 1.88 -0.59 10.88
N ASP A 47 2.86 -0.77 10.01
CA ASP A 47 2.72 -0.54 8.57
C ASP A 47 2.32 -1.81 7.80
N SER A 48 2.03 -2.92 8.50
CA SER A 48 1.65 -4.20 7.90
C SER A 48 0.18 -4.56 8.11
N GLY A 49 -0.29 -5.54 7.34
CA GLY A 49 -1.65 -6.09 7.44
C GLY A 49 -2.74 -5.11 7.02
N GLN A 50 -3.86 -5.10 7.77
CA GLN A 50 -5.03 -4.29 7.45
C GLN A 50 -4.79 -2.77 7.60
N ALA A 51 -3.77 -2.37 8.36
CA ALA A 51 -3.41 -0.96 8.52
C ALA A 51 -2.96 -0.33 7.19
N LEU A 52 -2.29 -1.12 6.34
CA LEU A 52 -1.85 -0.69 5.01
C LEU A 52 -3.04 -0.44 4.08
N GLU A 53 -4.00 -1.37 4.03
CA GLU A 53 -5.24 -1.18 3.25
C GLU A 53 -6.05 0.01 3.76
N PHE A 54 -6.11 0.20 5.08
CA PHE A 54 -6.76 1.35 5.69
C PHE A 54 -6.09 2.68 5.30
N LYS A 55 -4.76 2.71 5.28
CA LYS A 55 -3.97 3.87 4.82
C LYS A 55 -4.26 4.19 3.36
N HIS A 56 -4.37 3.17 2.50
CA HIS A 56 -4.74 3.35 1.10
C HIS A 56 -6.15 3.94 0.95
N LEU A 57 -7.14 3.40 1.68
CA LEU A 57 -8.50 3.93 1.68
C LEU A 57 -8.54 5.40 2.14
N ASN A 58 -7.78 5.74 3.20
CA ASN A 58 -7.70 7.12 3.65
C ASN A 58 -7.11 8.04 2.56
N ASN A 59 -6.02 7.63 1.91
CA ASN A 59 -5.41 8.40 0.82
C ASN A 59 -6.37 8.60 -0.36
N THR A 60 -7.08 7.56 -0.79
CA THR A 60 -8.05 7.69 -1.89
C THR A 60 -9.21 8.59 -1.50
N SER A 61 -9.70 8.53 -0.27
CA SER A 61 -10.74 9.45 0.21
C SER A 61 -10.30 10.92 0.18
N MET A 62 -9.03 11.20 0.50
CA MET A 62 -8.46 12.55 0.44
C MET A 62 -8.32 13.07 -0.99
N LEU A 63 -8.01 12.19 -1.95
CA LEU A 63 -7.95 12.56 -3.37
C LEU A 63 -9.35 12.81 -3.95
N LEU A 64 -10.35 12.09 -3.45
CA LEU A 64 -11.74 12.15 -3.90
C LEU A 64 -12.61 13.11 -3.06
N ILE A 65 -12.01 14.03 -2.28
CA ILE A 65 -12.75 15.00 -1.43
C ILE A 65 -13.82 15.79 -2.22
N ARG A 66 -13.61 15.97 -3.55
CA ARG A 66 -14.59 16.62 -4.43
C ARG A 66 -15.97 15.93 -4.45
N ASP A 67 -16.04 14.65 -4.11
CA ASP A 67 -17.28 13.85 -4.10
C ASP A 67 -17.95 13.80 -2.70
N ASP A 68 -17.55 14.67 -1.76
CA ASP A 68 -18.07 14.76 -0.36
C ASP A 68 -17.97 13.44 0.44
N ILE A 69 -16.98 12.60 0.11
CA ILE A 69 -16.75 11.34 0.80
C ILE A 69 -15.81 11.58 1.98
N HIS A 70 -16.31 11.35 3.19
CA HIS A 70 -15.48 11.37 4.39
C HIS A 70 -15.33 9.96 4.96
N PHE A 71 -14.11 9.43 5.02
CA PHE A 71 -13.86 8.05 5.43
C PHE A 71 -14.35 7.74 6.87
N GLN A 72 -14.29 8.70 7.79
CA GLN A 72 -14.80 8.49 9.16
C GLN A 72 -16.30 8.69 9.27
N ALA A 73 -16.91 9.49 8.37
CA ALA A 73 -18.34 9.79 8.45
C ALA A 73 -19.17 8.73 7.72
N ALA A 74 -18.66 8.24 6.59
CA ALA A 74 -19.30 7.24 5.74
C ALA A 74 -18.29 6.14 5.33
N PRO A 75 -17.84 5.29 6.29
CA PRO A 75 -16.79 4.30 6.01
C PRO A 75 -17.19 3.26 4.96
N SER A 76 -18.45 2.82 4.95
CA SER A 76 -18.94 1.84 3.97
C SER A 76 -18.97 2.40 2.54
N GLN A 77 -19.33 3.68 2.39
CA GLN A 77 -19.30 4.35 1.09
C GLN A 77 -17.87 4.53 0.57
N ALA A 78 -16.95 4.94 1.45
CA ALA A 78 -15.54 5.08 1.11
C ALA A 78 -14.91 3.74 0.68
N GLU A 79 -15.26 2.64 1.36
CA GLU A 79 -14.77 1.30 1.00
C GLU A 79 -15.29 0.84 -0.37
N LEU A 80 -16.59 1.06 -0.66
CA LEU A 80 -17.18 0.71 -1.94
C LEU A 80 -16.47 1.45 -3.09
N LEU A 81 -16.24 2.75 -2.92
CA LEU A 81 -15.58 3.57 -3.91
C LEU A 81 -14.10 3.19 -4.10
N TYR A 82 -13.40 2.85 -3.01
CA TYR A 82 -12.05 2.33 -3.08
C TYR A 82 -11.97 1.03 -3.90
N LYS A 83 -12.89 0.08 -3.67
CA LYS A 83 -12.97 -1.16 -4.45
C LYS A 83 -13.24 -0.87 -5.92
N ASN A 84 -14.16 0.04 -6.22
CA ASN A 84 -14.45 0.45 -7.59
C ASN A 84 -13.24 1.11 -8.27
N HIS A 85 -12.49 1.95 -7.54
CA HIS A 85 -11.27 2.57 -8.05
C HIS A 85 -10.22 1.51 -8.38
N LYS A 86 -9.96 0.57 -7.48
CA LYS A 86 -9.00 -0.53 -7.69
C LYS A 86 -9.37 -1.37 -8.93
N ILE A 87 -10.65 -1.65 -9.14
CA ILE A 87 -11.11 -2.37 -10.34
C ILE A 87 -10.84 -1.53 -11.59
N LYS A 88 -11.17 -0.23 -11.57
CA LYS A 88 -10.90 0.68 -12.70
C LYS A 88 -9.41 0.70 -13.06
N ASP A 89 -8.53 0.81 -12.07
CA ASP A 89 -7.08 0.82 -12.29
C ASP A 89 -6.62 -0.47 -12.99
N THR A 90 -7.09 -1.64 -12.52
CA THR A 90 -6.74 -2.93 -13.14
C THR A 90 -7.27 -3.07 -14.57
N ILE A 91 -8.43 -2.48 -14.88
CA ILE A 91 -8.99 -2.47 -16.23
C ILE A 91 -8.15 -1.56 -17.13
N THR A 92 -7.81 -0.36 -16.67
CA THR A 92 -6.97 0.58 -17.43
C THR A 92 -5.56 0.05 -17.67
N GLU A 93 -4.98 -0.70 -16.73
CA GLU A 93 -3.67 -1.32 -16.90
C GLU A 93 -3.72 -2.46 -17.94
N LYS A 94 -4.79 -3.27 -17.93
CA LYS A 94 -4.92 -4.41 -18.86
C LYS A 94 -5.34 -4.01 -20.27
N TYR A 95 -6.23 -3.03 -20.39
CA TYR A 95 -6.89 -2.69 -21.65
C TYR A 95 -6.51 -1.30 -22.18
N GLY A 96 -5.67 -0.55 -21.46
CA GLY A 96 -5.38 0.83 -21.77
C GLY A 96 -6.54 1.76 -21.42
N ASN A 97 -6.24 3.05 -21.38
CA ASN A 97 -7.27 4.05 -21.18
C ASN A 97 -7.94 4.37 -22.52
N ALA A 98 -9.15 3.87 -22.78
CA ALA A 98 -9.87 4.21 -24.01
C ALA A 98 -10.23 5.72 -24.13
N ALA A 99 -10.13 6.48 -23.03
CA ALA A 99 -10.32 7.92 -23.01
C ALA A 99 -9.01 8.71 -23.09
N SER A 100 -7.83 8.06 -23.14
CA SER A 100 -6.62 8.77 -23.52
C SER A 100 -6.69 9.07 -25.00
N GLU A 101 -6.51 10.34 -25.34
CA GLU A 101 -6.44 10.87 -26.69
C GLU A 101 -5.10 10.45 -27.32
N GLU A 102 -4.86 9.13 -27.40
CA GLU A 102 -3.76 8.61 -28.19
C GLU A 102 -4.08 8.93 -29.64
N GLU A 103 -3.19 9.68 -30.29
CA GLU A 103 -3.29 10.03 -31.70
C GLU A 103 -3.41 8.73 -32.50
N ILE A 104 -4.64 8.41 -32.92
CA ILE A 104 -4.92 7.23 -33.73
C ILE A 104 -3.97 7.30 -34.93
N PRO A 105 -3.16 6.26 -35.21
CA PRO A 105 -2.21 6.32 -36.31
C PRO A 105 -2.98 6.63 -37.60
N ARG A 106 -2.47 7.62 -38.34
CA ARG A 106 -3.15 8.22 -39.51
C ARG A 106 -3.59 7.17 -40.56
N GLU A 107 -2.88 6.05 -40.61
CA GLU A 107 -3.18 4.88 -41.44
C GLU A 107 -4.52 4.22 -41.08
N LEU A 108 -4.86 4.11 -39.78
CA LEU A 108 -6.15 3.61 -39.30
C LEU A 108 -7.29 4.60 -39.57
N LEU A 109 -7.00 5.91 -39.54
CA LEU A 109 -7.97 6.96 -39.86
C LEU A 109 -8.40 6.89 -41.34
N LEU A 110 -7.45 6.61 -42.24
CA LEU A 110 -7.68 6.53 -43.69
C LEU A 110 -8.09 5.14 -44.17
N GLY A 111 -8.12 4.13 -43.31
CA GLY A 111 -8.53 2.76 -43.65
C GLY A 111 -7.62 2.07 -44.67
N GLN A 112 -6.38 2.55 -44.85
CA GLN A 112 -5.45 2.01 -45.84
C GLN A 112 -4.61 0.91 -45.20
N SER A 113 -4.99 -0.35 -45.42
CA SER A 113 -4.27 -1.53 -44.90
C SER A 113 -3.23 -2.11 -45.87
N GLU A 114 -2.93 -1.42 -46.98
CA GLU A 114 -2.12 -1.96 -48.06
C GLU A 114 -0.66 -1.50 -47.93
N ARG A 115 0.22 -2.39 -47.44
CA ARG A 115 1.67 -2.22 -47.64
C ARG A 115 2.02 -2.57 -49.08
N GLN A 116 2.34 -1.55 -49.88
CA GLN A 116 3.01 -1.77 -51.16
C GLN A 116 4.42 -2.32 -50.90
N LEU A 117 4.67 -3.52 -51.40
CA LEU A 117 5.98 -4.18 -51.43
C LEU A 117 6.95 -3.45 -52.36
#